data_AF-A0A1V1W9X3-F1
#
_entry.id   AF-A0A1V1W9X3-F1
#
_cell.length_a   1.000
_cell.length_b   1.000
_cell.length_c   1.000
_cell.angle_alpha   90.00
_cell.angle_beta   90.00
_cell.angle_gamma   90.00
#
_symmetry.space_group_name_H-M   'P 1'
#
loop_
_entity.id
_entity.type
_entity.pdbx_description
1 polymer ?
#
loop_
_entity_poly.entity_id
_entity_poly.type
_entity_poly.pdbx_seq_one_letter_code
_entity_poly.pdbx_strand_id
1 'polypeptide(L)'
;MTARRRRHEEPEEPDNHERWLVTYADMLTLLMVLFIVMFAMSQVDDRKYAALRSGLAEGFGAESSTMSGTDSILEDRPPAAGPELISSQIFQALPDEQRQLVVDAVNAEETRRVQRTYAEAETEADKLEIVRKKLMAALVRAGLEHDVRTTIDERGLVVSLVSRHVVFQADIAELSERGRAVVDTLAPVLREVPNALRIDGHTNQEPVQPRLYATDWDLSAARAVTVLRRLNEQGRVPQERLSLSAFGHERPLVDPRLPDSQQVNKRVDIVVLPDTDVESSALIDDVMQARPTDRAGAEG
;
A
#
# COMPACT_ATOMS: atom_id res chain seq x y z
N MET A 1 81.86 -29.51 55.86
CA MET A 1 81.06 -30.27 54.87
C MET A 1 79.92 -29.38 54.41
N THR A 2 79.99 -28.82 53.20
CA THR A 2 78.91 -28.02 52.61
C THR A 2 78.43 -28.73 51.36
N ALA A 3 77.21 -29.29 51.44
CA ALA A 3 76.60 -30.07 50.38
C ALA A 3 75.97 -29.17 49.32
N ARG A 4 76.30 -29.44 48.05
CA ARG A 4 75.79 -28.77 46.85
C ARG A 4 74.38 -29.26 46.53
N ARG A 5 73.38 -28.37 46.58
CA ARG A 5 72.00 -28.67 46.18
C ARG A 5 71.88 -28.58 44.64
N ARG A 6 71.50 -29.70 44.00
CA ARG A 6 71.16 -29.76 42.57
C ARG A 6 69.82 -29.07 42.32
N ARG A 7 69.75 -28.28 41.24
CA ARG A 7 68.52 -27.64 40.73
C ARG A 7 67.72 -28.70 39.97
N HIS A 8 66.42 -28.77 40.22
CA HIS A 8 65.47 -29.60 39.51
C HIS A 8 65.08 -28.87 38.21
N GLU A 9 65.15 -29.54 37.06
CA GLU A 9 64.61 -29.08 35.78
C GLU A 9 63.18 -29.63 35.68
N GLU A 10 62.20 -28.75 35.42
CA GLU A 10 60.82 -29.15 35.15
C GLU A 10 60.66 -29.55 33.67
N PRO A 11 59.82 -30.56 33.36
CA PRO A 11 59.63 -31.03 31.99
C PRO A 11 58.80 -30.04 31.15
N GLU A 12 59.25 -29.78 29.92
CA GLU A 12 58.55 -28.96 28.93
C GLU A 12 57.22 -29.63 28.51
N GLU A 13 56.11 -28.89 28.62
CA GLU A 13 54.80 -29.31 28.10
C GLU A 13 54.84 -29.33 26.56
N PRO A 14 54.20 -30.31 25.89
CA PRO A 14 54.21 -30.40 24.44
C PRO A 14 53.46 -29.20 23.84
N ASP A 15 54.18 -28.45 23.00
CA ASP A 15 53.70 -27.24 22.33
C ASP A 15 52.41 -27.52 21.54
N ASN A 16 51.35 -26.76 21.79
CA ASN A 16 50.01 -27.04 21.30
C ASN A 16 49.82 -26.50 19.86
N HIS A 17 50.24 -27.32 18.88
CA HIS A 17 50.29 -27.00 17.46
C HIS A 17 48.93 -26.80 16.77
N GLU A 18 47.80 -26.84 17.48
CA GLU A 18 46.45 -26.71 16.91
C GLU A 18 45.84 -25.31 17.03
N ARG A 19 46.55 -24.36 17.68
CA ARG A 19 46.04 -22.99 17.89
C ARG A 19 45.79 -22.20 16.60
N TRP A 20 46.52 -22.47 15.52
CA TRP A 20 46.32 -21.81 14.23
C TRP A 20 45.01 -22.24 13.56
N LEU A 21 44.50 -23.42 13.90
CA LEU A 21 43.29 -23.99 13.33
C LEU A 21 42.03 -23.27 13.87
N VAL A 22 42.12 -22.75 15.09
CA VAL A 22 41.05 -21.95 15.73
C VAL A 22 40.87 -20.60 15.04
N THR A 23 41.96 -19.88 14.74
CA THR A 23 41.89 -18.59 14.02
C THR A 23 41.47 -18.76 12.56
N TYR A 24 41.85 -19.87 11.94
CA TYR A 24 41.37 -20.23 10.60
C TYR A 24 39.87 -20.55 10.58
N ALA A 25 39.39 -21.32 11.56
CA ALA A 25 37.97 -21.60 11.72
C ALA A 25 37.16 -20.31 11.96
N ASP A 26 37.67 -19.39 12.78
CA ASP A 26 37.03 -18.10 13.03
C ASP A 26 36.91 -17.26 11.74
N MET A 27 37.98 -17.13 10.96
CA MET A 27 37.98 -16.44 9.66
C MET A 27 36.98 -17.07 8.66
N LEU A 28 36.88 -18.40 8.63
CA LEU A 28 35.89 -19.10 7.79
C LEU A 28 34.45 -18.82 8.23
N THR A 29 34.18 -18.80 9.53
CA THR A 29 32.84 -18.49 10.05
C THR A 29 32.45 -17.03 9.83
N LEU A 30 33.39 -16.08 9.97
CA LEU A 30 33.15 -14.67 9.65
C LEU A 30 32.84 -14.47 8.16
N LEU A 31 33.58 -15.17 7.29
CA LEU A 31 33.32 -15.15 5.85
C LEU A 31 31.94 -15.74 5.52
N MET A 32 31.57 -16.87 6.14
CA MET A 32 30.25 -17.48 5.97
C MET A 32 29.13 -16.54 6.43
N VAL A 33 29.26 -15.92 7.61
CA VAL A 33 28.27 -14.96 8.12
C VAL A 33 28.18 -13.75 7.20
N LEU A 34 29.30 -13.24 6.68
CA LEU A 34 29.30 -12.15 5.69
C LEU A 34 28.51 -12.53 4.43
N PHE A 35 28.72 -13.72 3.88
CA PHE A 35 27.98 -14.19 2.70
C PHE A 35 26.49 -14.40 2.96
N ILE A 36 26.12 -14.92 4.13
CA ILE A 36 24.71 -15.06 4.53
C ILE A 36 24.03 -13.69 4.63
N VAL A 37 24.70 -12.70 5.23
CA VAL A 37 24.18 -11.33 5.37
C VAL A 37 24.06 -10.64 4.00
N MET A 38 25.07 -10.77 3.14
CA MET A 38 25.02 -10.22 1.77
C MET A 38 23.92 -10.89 0.93
N PHE A 39 23.74 -12.21 1.06
CA PHE A 39 22.69 -12.95 0.38
C PHE A 39 21.29 -12.54 0.84
N ALA A 40 21.09 -12.31 2.15
CA ALA A 40 19.83 -11.85 2.70
C ALA A 40 19.42 -10.46 2.19
N MET A 41 20.37 -9.54 1.98
CA MET A 41 20.08 -8.22 1.40
C MET A 41 19.80 -8.27 -0.11
N SER A 42 20.39 -9.23 -0.83
CA SER A 42 20.23 -9.34 -2.28
C SER A 42 18.84 -9.79 -2.73
N GLN A 43 18.05 -10.43 -1.87
CA GLN A 43 16.74 -10.99 -2.28
C GLN A 43 15.56 -10.02 -2.17
N VAL A 44 15.78 -8.77 -1.74
CA VAL A 44 14.67 -7.87 -1.39
C VAL A 44 14.06 -7.12 -2.58
N ASP A 45 14.62 -7.22 -3.80
CA ASP A 45 14.15 -6.39 -4.93
C ASP A 45 13.77 -7.11 -6.23
N ASP A 46 14.03 -8.42 -6.40
CA ASP A 46 13.77 -9.08 -7.69
C ASP A 46 12.28 -9.17 -8.02
N ARG A 47 11.43 -9.46 -7.02
CA ARG A 47 9.97 -9.54 -7.21
C ARG A 47 9.35 -8.15 -7.38
N LYS A 48 9.85 -7.13 -6.68
CA LYS A 48 9.39 -5.74 -6.81
C LYS A 48 9.76 -5.17 -8.18
N TYR A 49 10.95 -5.50 -8.68
CA TYR A 49 11.37 -5.15 -10.02
C TYR A 49 10.60 -5.91 -11.10
N ALA A 50 10.29 -7.20 -10.88
CA ALA A 50 9.43 -7.96 -11.80
C ALA A 50 8.01 -7.42 -11.85
N ALA A 51 7.41 -7.08 -10.70
CA ALA A 51 6.10 -6.44 -10.61
C ALA A 51 6.10 -5.03 -11.24
N LEU A 52 7.15 -4.23 -11.00
CA LEU A 52 7.34 -2.93 -11.64
C LEU A 52 7.50 -3.08 -13.16
N ARG A 53 8.25 -4.08 -13.62
CA ARG A 53 8.46 -4.36 -15.04
C ARG A 53 7.18 -4.85 -15.71
N SER A 54 6.38 -5.66 -15.04
CA SER A 54 5.05 -6.09 -15.51
C SER A 54 4.09 -4.89 -15.59
N GLY A 55 4.00 -4.07 -14.55
CA GLY A 55 3.15 -2.87 -14.55
C GLY A 55 3.58 -1.81 -15.58
N LEU A 56 4.89 -1.67 -15.82
CA LEU A 56 5.41 -0.81 -16.89
C LEU A 56 5.16 -1.42 -18.28
N ALA A 57 5.32 -2.73 -18.47
CA ALA A 57 5.04 -3.39 -19.75
C ALA A 57 3.54 -3.35 -20.11
N GLU A 58 2.67 -3.42 -19.11
CA GLU A 58 1.23 -3.27 -19.25
C GLU A 58 0.85 -1.82 -19.55
N GLY A 59 1.48 -0.85 -18.87
CA GLY A 59 1.29 0.59 -19.13
C GLY A 59 1.88 1.11 -20.44
N PHE A 60 2.87 0.43 -21.02
CA PHE A 60 3.50 0.78 -22.31
C PHE A 60 3.01 -0.10 -23.49
N GLY A 61 2.02 -0.96 -23.29
CA GLY A 61 1.28 -1.60 -24.38
C GLY A 61 1.95 -2.84 -25.00
N ALA A 62 2.35 -3.82 -24.19
CA ALA A 62 2.81 -5.13 -24.68
C ALA A 62 1.68 -6.08 -25.16
N GLU A 63 0.47 -5.57 -25.41
CA GLU A 63 -0.56 -6.26 -26.19
C GLU A 63 -0.72 -5.61 -27.57
N SER A 64 0.21 -5.92 -28.48
CA SER A 64 -0.01 -6.05 -29.94
C SER A 64 1.32 -5.87 -30.66
N SER A 65 2.09 -6.95 -30.77
CA SER A 65 3.08 -7.11 -31.85
C SER A 65 3.28 -8.60 -32.15
N THR A 66 2.19 -9.30 -32.44
CA THR A 66 2.24 -10.46 -33.33
C THR A 66 2.42 -9.98 -34.77
N MET A 67 3.55 -9.35 -35.09
CA MET A 67 4.06 -9.22 -36.45
C MET A 67 5.58 -9.23 -36.40
N SER A 68 6.14 -10.32 -36.94
CA SER A 68 7.54 -10.44 -37.33
C SER A 68 7.92 -9.27 -38.24
N GLY A 69 8.88 -8.46 -37.81
CA GLY A 69 9.64 -7.55 -38.66
C GLY A 69 9.36 -6.05 -38.48
N THR A 70 9.96 -5.45 -37.45
CA THR A 70 10.46 -4.07 -37.52
C THR A 70 11.72 -3.98 -36.66
N ASP A 71 12.87 -3.85 -37.32
CA ASP A 71 14.16 -3.57 -36.70
C ASP A 71 14.06 -2.32 -35.82
N SER A 72 14.50 -2.46 -34.58
CA SER A 72 14.63 -1.36 -33.63
C SER A 72 15.82 -0.48 -34.05
N ILE A 73 15.53 0.72 -34.57
CA ILE A 73 16.49 1.68 -35.16
C ILE A 73 17.33 2.42 -34.09
N LEU A 74 17.67 1.75 -32.99
CA LEU A 74 18.46 2.29 -31.87
C LEU A 74 19.62 1.34 -31.60
N GLU A 75 20.57 1.32 -32.53
CA GLU A 75 21.68 0.35 -32.60
C GLU A 75 23.01 0.88 -32.02
N ASP A 76 22.98 1.72 -30.98
CA ASP A 76 24.24 2.10 -30.32
C ASP A 76 24.13 2.45 -28.84
N ARG A 77 23.29 1.70 -28.10
CA ARG A 77 23.43 1.66 -26.65
C ARG A 77 23.46 0.21 -26.21
N PRO A 78 24.60 -0.31 -25.70
CA PRO A 78 24.55 -1.59 -25.02
C PRO A 78 23.49 -1.45 -23.92
N PRO A 79 22.56 -2.41 -23.78
CA PRO A 79 21.65 -2.40 -22.66
C PRO A 79 22.53 -2.28 -21.42
N ALA A 80 22.31 -1.22 -20.64
CA ALA A 80 22.95 -1.11 -19.34
C ALA A 80 22.65 -2.43 -18.64
N ALA A 81 23.69 -3.23 -18.44
CA ALA A 81 23.58 -4.47 -17.71
C ALA A 81 23.03 -4.09 -16.33
N GLY A 82 21.74 -4.35 -16.14
CA GLY A 82 21.19 -4.43 -14.81
C GLY A 82 22.04 -5.43 -14.01
N PRO A 83 22.08 -5.32 -12.68
CA PRO A 83 22.79 -6.30 -11.87
C PRO A 83 22.38 -7.69 -12.35
N GLU A 84 23.37 -8.48 -12.81
CA GLU A 84 23.12 -9.83 -13.26
C GLU A 84 22.43 -10.55 -12.11
N LEU A 85 21.15 -10.89 -12.30
CA LEU A 85 20.44 -11.83 -11.47
C LEU A 85 21.39 -12.99 -11.21
N ILE A 86 21.58 -13.37 -9.94
CA ILE A 86 22.31 -14.60 -9.60
C ILE A 86 21.73 -15.69 -10.48
N SER A 87 22.53 -16.11 -11.45
CA SER A 87 22.00 -16.61 -12.71
C SER A 87 21.28 -17.93 -12.48
N SER A 88 20.20 -18.16 -13.21
CA SER A 88 19.52 -19.46 -13.31
C SER A 88 20.49 -20.64 -13.49
N GLN A 89 21.69 -20.36 -14.02
CA GLN A 89 22.80 -21.30 -14.18
C GLN A 89 23.37 -21.81 -12.84
N ILE A 90 23.48 -20.97 -11.79
CA ILE A 90 23.95 -21.40 -10.47
C ILE A 90 22.93 -22.34 -9.83
N PHE A 91 21.64 -22.01 -9.92
CA PHE A 91 20.55 -22.88 -9.43
C PHE A 91 20.48 -24.21 -10.19
N GLN A 92 20.70 -24.21 -11.50
CA GLN A 92 20.74 -25.43 -12.32
C GLN A 92 22.01 -26.28 -12.08
N ALA A 93 23.11 -25.68 -11.66
CA ALA A 93 24.36 -26.37 -11.33
C ALA A 93 24.34 -27.06 -9.95
N LEU A 94 23.31 -26.83 -9.13
CA LEU A 94 23.16 -27.48 -7.83
C LEU A 94 22.75 -28.96 -7.99
N PRO A 95 23.25 -29.86 -7.11
CA PRO A 95 22.73 -31.22 -6.95
C PRO A 95 21.21 -31.24 -6.73
N ASP A 96 20.54 -32.28 -7.25
CA ASP A 96 19.07 -32.42 -7.24
C ASP A 96 18.46 -32.27 -5.84
N GLU A 97 19.07 -32.87 -4.82
CA GLU A 97 18.63 -32.73 -3.43
C GLU A 97 18.73 -31.28 -2.93
N GLN A 98 19.81 -30.58 -3.27
CA GLN A 98 19.99 -29.17 -2.90
C GLN A 98 19.01 -28.27 -3.66
N ARG A 99 18.72 -28.59 -4.92
CA ARG A 99 17.69 -27.90 -5.71
C ARG A 99 16.31 -28.07 -5.07
N GLN A 100 15.94 -29.28 -4.66
CA GLN A 100 14.65 -29.53 -4.02
C GLN A 100 14.54 -28.78 -2.68
N LEU A 101 15.58 -28.79 -1.85
CA LEU A 101 15.62 -28.04 -0.59
C LEU A 101 15.46 -26.53 -0.81
N VAL A 102 16.08 -25.98 -1.86
CA VAL A 102 15.92 -24.56 -2.21
C VAL A 102 14.49 -24.27 -2.67
N VAL A 103 13.90 -25.12 -3.52
CA VAL A 103 12.51 -24.97 -3.97
C VAL A 103 11.53 -25.03 -2.80
N ASP A 104 11.69 -26.01 -1.91
CA ASP A 104 10.82 -26.16 -0.74
C ASP A 104 10.97 -24.99 0.23
N ALA A 105 12.20 -24.48 0.43
CA ALA A 105 12.45 -23.29 1.25
C ALA A 105 11.82 -22.02 0.66
N VAL A 106 11.92 -21.83 -0.67
CA VAL A 106 11.28 -20.70 -1.37
C VAL A 106 9.77 -20.79 -1.29
N ASN A 107 9.18 -21.96 -1.53
CA ASN A 107 7.73 -22.17 -1.45
C ASN A 107 7.21 -21.96 -0.03
N ALA A 108 7.95 -22.44 0.98
CA ALA A 108 7.60 -22.24 2.38
C ALA A 108 7.65 -20.76 2.78
N GLU A 109 8.67 -20.03 2.33
CA GLU A 109 8.77 -18.59 2.59
C GLU A 109 7.70 -17.79 1.85
N GLU A 110 7.39 -18.16 0.60
CA GLU A 110 6.30 -17.57 -0.17
C GLU A 110 4.94 -17.79 0.50
N THR A 111 4.67 -19.00 0.98
CA THR A 111 3.45 -19.29 1.72
C THR A 111 3.36 -18.45 3.00
N ARG A 112 4.47 -18.32 3.75
CA ARG A 112 4.52 -17.48 4.95
C ARG A 112 4.30 -16.00 4.62
N ARG A 113 4.88 -15.52 3.53
CA ARG A 113 4.71 -14.15 3.06
C ARG A 113 3.25 -13.87 2.74
N VAL A 114 2.61 -14.71 1.92
CA VAL A 114 1.19 -14.58 1.58
C VAL A 114 0.30 -14.65 2.83
N GLN A 115 0.62 -15.53 3.78
CA GLN A 115 -0.12 -15.60 5.05
C GLN A 115 0.04 -14.31 5.86
N ARG A 116 1.25 -13.73 5.92
CA ARG A 116 1.49 -12.47 6.64
C ARG A 116 0.75 -11.30 5.99
N THR A 117 0.85 -11.14 4.67
CA THR A 117 0.17 -10.05 3.96
C THR A 117 -1.35 -10.15 4.13
N TYR A 118 -1.90 -11.36 4.07
CA TYR A 118 -3.34 -11.57 4.30
C TYR A 118 -3.74 -11.24 5.75
N ALA A 119 -2.96 -11.66 6.74
CA ALA A 119 -3.24 -11.36 8.16
C ALA A 119 -3.13 -9.85 8.49
N GLU A 120 -2.19 -9.15 7.86
CA GLU A 120 -2.06 -7.70 7.96
C GLU A 120 -3.26 -6.99 7.31
N ALA A 121 -3.68 -7.43 6.12
CA ALA A 121 -4.88 -6.93 5.46
C ALA A 121 -6.14 -7.12 6.32
N GLU A 122 -6.28 -8.28 6.96
CA GLU A 122 -7.39 -8.56 7.89
C GLU A 122 -7.39 -7.64 9.10
N THR A 123 -6.22 -7.45 9.71
CA THR A 123 -6.06 -6.54 10.84
C THR A 123 -6.39 -5.10 10.46
N GLU A 124 -5.95 -4.65 9.29
CA GLU A 124 -6.23 -3.30 8.81
C GLU A 124 -7.71 -3.10 8.46
N ALA A 125 -8.33 -4.08 7.80
CA ALA A 125 -9.77 -4.09 7.52
C ALA A 125 -10.60 -3.97 8.81
N ASP A 126 -10.21 -4.66 9.88
CA ASP A 126 -10.87 -4.54 11.19
C ASP A 126 -10.74 -3.15 11.81
N LYS A 127 -9.54 -2.53 11.75
CA LYS A 127 -9.36 -1.15 12.21
C LYS A 127 -10.26 -0.20 11.44
N LEU A 128 -10.29 -0.29 10.11
CA LEU A 128 -11.11 0.55 9.25
C LEU A 128 -12.60 0.34 9.53
N GLU A 129 -13.03 -0.89 9.79
CA GLU A 129 -14.41 -1.21 10.16
C GLU A 129 -14.82 -0.58 11.51
N ILE A 130 -13.91 -0.55 12.49
CA ILE A 130 -14.13 0.15 13.77
C ILE A 130 -14.31 1.65 13.52
N VAL A 131 -13.48 2.25 12.67
CA VAL A 131 -13.60 3.66 12.30
C VAL A 131 -14.92 3.93 11.58
N ARG A 132 -15.31 3.07 10.63
CA ARG A 132 -16.58 3.14 9.90
C ARG A 132 -17.77 3.15 10.87
N LYS A 133 -17.79 2.22 11.84
CA LYS A 133 -18.86 2.15 12.85
C LYS A 133 -18.93 3.43 13.69
N LYS A 134 -17.80 3.99 14.11
CA LYS A 134 -17.75 5.25 14.88
C LYS A 134 -18.30 6.43 14.06
N LEU A 135 -17.90 6.56 12.80
CA LEU A 135 -18.38 7.61 11.89
C LEU A 135 -19.89 7.47 11.65
N MET A 136 -20.37 6.26 11.38
CA MET A 136 -21.80 5.99 11.17
C MET A 136 -22.62 6.30 12.42
N ALA A 137 -22.16 5.90 13.60
CA ALA A 137 -22.82 6.23 14.85
C ALA A 137 -22.89 7.75 15.09
N ALA A 138 -21.86 8.50 14.72
CA ALA A 138 -21.88 9.97 14.80
C ALA A 138 -22.89 10.59 13.83
N LEU A 139 -22.93 10.11 12.59
CA LEU A 139 -23.87 10.58 11.56
C LEU A 139 -25.33 10.27 11.90
N VAL A 140 -25.61 9.06 12.40
CA VAL A 140 -26.97 8.66 12.85
C VAL A 140 -27.44 9.55 13.99
N ARG A 141 -26.59 9.86 14.97
CA ARG A 141 -26.94 10.79 16.06
C ARG A 141 -27.26 12.20 15.57
N ALA A 142 -26.68 12.60 14.44
CA ALA A 142 -26.90 13.90 13.83
C ALA A 142 -28.05 13.92 12.79
N GLY A 143 -28.65 12.77 12.44
CA GLY A 143 -29.65 12.66 11.37
C GLY A 143 -29.08 12.92 9.98
N LEU A 144 -27.82 12.52 9.75
CA LEU A 144 -27.04 12.75 8.53
C LEU A 144 -26.60 11.45 7.85
N GLU A 145 -27.08 10.29 8.31
CA GLU A 145 -26.71 8.97 7.80
C GLU A 145 -27.05 8.76 6.32
N HIS A 146 -28.06 9.47 5.81
CA HIS A 146 -28.48 9.35 4.41
C HIS A 146 -27.69 10.25 3.44
N ASP A 147 -26.88 11.18 3.95
CA ASP A 147 -26.05 12.10 3.15
C ASP A 147 -24.65 11.53 2.86
N VAL A 148 -24.32 10.40 3.46
CA VAL A 148 -23.01 9.76 3.35
C VAL A 148 -23.16 8.31 2.94
N ARG A 149 -22.29 7.83 2.06
CA ARG A 149 -22.10 6.41 1.76
C ARG A 149 -20.70 6.01 2.17
N THR A 150 -20.58 4.88 2.85
CA THR A 150 -19.28 4.34 3.26
C THR A 150 -18.99 3.02 2.55
N THR A 151 -17.79 2.86 2.03
CA THR A 151 -17.27 1.60 1.48
C THR A 151 -15.86 1.38 2.01
N ILE A 152 -15.46 0.13 2.22
CA ILE A 152 -14.06 -0.23 2.51
C ILE A 152 -13.57 -0.99 1.29
N ASP A 153 -12.51 -0.49 0.65
CA ASP A 153 -11.88 -1.07 -0.53
C ASP A 153 -10.35 -1.01 -0.41
N GLU A 154 -9.61 -1.33 -1.46
CA GLU A 154 -8.14 -1.33 -1.46
C GLU A 154 -7.50 0.03 -1.15
N ARG A 155 -8.27 1.13 -1.30
CA ARG A 155 -7.82 2.50 -0.97
C ARG A 155 -7.99 2.82 0.51
N GLY A 156 -8.72 1.97 1.25
CA GLY A 156 -9.05 2.14 2.66
C GLY A 156 -10.55 2.39 2.89
N LEU A 157 -10.89 3.12 3.95
CA LEU A 157 -12.28 3.50 4.23
C LEU A 157 -12.66 4.76 3.45
N VAL A 158 -13.51 4.59 2.45
CA VAL A 158 -14.02 5.65 1.58
C VAL A 158 -15.35 6.15 2.12
N VAL A 159 -15.38 7.42 2.51
CA VAL A 159 -16.57 8.12 3.00
C VAL A 159 -17.02 9.11 1.94
N SER A 160 -17.95 8.70 1.09
CA SER A 160 -18.51 9.50 0.01
C SER A 160 -19.62 10.41 0.51
N LEU A 161 -19.47 11.72 0.33
CA LEU A 161 -20.52 12.70 0.60
C LEU A 161 -21.45 12.76 -0.63
N VAL A 162 -22.61 12.11 -0.55
CA VAL A 162 -23.50 11.88 -1.69
C VAL A 162 -24.66 12.87 -1.69
N SER A 163 -24.95 13.45 -2.85
CA SER A 163 -25.80 14.63 -2.99
C SER A 163 -27.32 14.37 -2.99
N ARG A 164 -27.87 13.50 -2.13
CA ARG A 164 -29.34 13.45 -1.96
C ARG A 164 -29.91 14.77 -1.45
N HIS A 165 -29.13 15.48 -0.62
CA HIS A 165 -29.43 16.84 -0.15
C HIS A 165 -28.21 17.75 -0.36
N VAL A 166 -27.86 17.99 -1.63
CA VAL A 166 -26.94 19.05 -2.11
C VAL A 166 -25.86 19.47 -1.09
N VAL A 167 -24.76 18.70 -1.01
CA VAL A 167 -23.62 18.97 -0.12
C VAL A 167 -22.86 20.24 -0.56
N PHE A 168 -22.87 20.51 -1.87
CA PHE A 168 -22.29 21.69 -2.51
C PHE A 168 -23.34 22.42 -3.32
N GLN A 169 -23.33 23.75 -3.24
CA GLN A 169 -24.17 24.59 -4.09
C GLN A 169 -23.93 24.31 -5.59
N ALA A 170 -24.93 24.62 -6.43
CA ALA A 170 -24.84 24.38 -7.88
C ALA A 170 -23.65 25.15 -8.49
N ASP A 171 -22.85 24.47 -9.30
CA ASP A 171 -21.69 25.01 -10.05
C ASP A 171 -20.62 25.75 -9.26
N ILE A 172 -20.61 25.62 -7.92
CA ILE A 172 -19.60 26.23 -7.05
C ILE A 172 -18.97 25.23 -6.07
N ALA A 173 -17.83 25.60 -5.49
CA ALA A 173 -17.11 24.82 -4.49
C ALA A 173 -17.44 25.21 -3.04
N GLU A 174 -18.58 25.86 -2.82
CA GLU A 174 -19.03 26.22 -1.47
C GLU A 174 -19.91 25.12 -0.87
N LEU A 175 -19.56 24.69 0.36
CA LEU A 175 -20.38 23.75 1.13
C LEU A 175 -21.70 24.40 1.54
N SER A 176 -22.81 23.68 1.36
CA SER A 176 -24.11 24.03 1.93
C SER A 176 -24.09 23.92 3.46
N GLU A 177 -25.07 24.50 4.16
CA GLU A 177 -25.21 24.32 5.62
C GLU A 177 -25.28 22.84 6.03
N ARG A 178 -25.96 22.02 5.21
CA ARG A 178 -26.01 20.57 5.44
C ARG A 178 -24.65 19.91 5.21
N GLY A 179 -23.95 20.28 4.14
CA GLY A 179 -22.58 19.78 3.88
C GLY A 179 -21.58 20.17 4.97
N ARG A 180 -21.70 21.38 5.50
CA ARG A 180 -20.96 21.87 6.67
C ARG A 180 -21.21 20.98 7.89
N ALA A 181 -22.48 20.71 8.20
CA ALA A 181 -22.86 19.85 9.32
C ALA A 181 -22.31 18.41 9.18
N VAL A 182 -22.31 17.85 7.97
CA VAL A 182 -21.73 16.52 7.69
C VAL A 182 -20.23 16.52 8.00
N VAL A 183 -19.47 17.44 7.41
CA VAL A 183 -18.01 17.51 7.62
C VAL A 183 -17.68 17.75 9.09
N ASP A 184 -18.42 18.62 9.78
CA ASP A 184 -18.23 18.91 11.21
C ASP A 184 -18.55 17.71 12.10
N THR A 185 -19.51 16.87 11.70
CA THR A 185 -19.86 15.64 12.43
C THR A 185 -18.78 14.57 12.27
N LEU A 186 -18.14 14.50 11.10
CA LEU A 186 -17.06 13.55 10.83
C LEU A 186 -15.74 13.96 11.47
N ALA A 187 -15.45 15.26 11.54
CA ALA A 187 -14.17 15.79 11.96
C ALA A 187 -13.64 15.28 13.31
N PRO A 188 -14.45 15.20 14.40
CA PRO A 188 -13.97 14.71 15.70
C PRO A 188 -13.45 13.27 15.63
N VAL A 189 -14.14 12.40 14.88
CA VAL A 189 -13.75 11.00 14.72
C VAL A 189 -12.49 10.90 13.85
N LEU A 190 -12.43 11.65 12.75
CA LEU A 190 -11.28 11.67 11.83
C LEU A 190 -10.01 12.25 12.48
N ARG A 191 -10.16 13.14 13.46
CA ARG A 191 -9.05 13.69 14.25
C ARG A 191 -8.42 12.64 15.18
N GLU A 192 -9.20 11.70 15.70
CA GLU A 192 -8.74 10.68 16.65
C GLU A 192 -8.03 9.49 15.99
N VAL A 193 -8.38 9.15 14.75
CA VAL A 193 -7.69 8.06 14.03
C VAL A 193 -6.28 8.50 13.65
N PRO A 194 -5.26 7.64 13.60
CA PRO A 194 -3.89 8.05 13.23
C PRO A 194 -3.65 8.13 11.71
N ASN A 195 -4.48 7.46 10.92
CA ASN A 195 -4.34 7.26 9.48
C ASN A 195 -4.24 8.56 8.68
N ALA A 196 -3.45 8.56 7.61
CA ALA A 196 -3.50 9.64 6.63
C ALA A 196 -4.88 9.73 5.96
N LEU A 197 -5.30 10.93 5.60
CA LEU A 197 -6.58 11.23 5.01
C LEU A 197 -6.36 11.86 3.63
N ARG A 198 -7.09 11.37 2.63
CA ARG A 198 -7.11 11.93 1.29
C ARG A 198 -8.51 12.39 0.93
N ILE A 199 -8.63 13.63 0.45
CA ILE A 199 -9.90 14.20 0.01
C ILE A 199 -9.93 14.15 -1.52
N ASP A 200 -10.78 13.30 -2.07
CA ASP A 200 -10.91 13.07 -3.50
C ASP A 200 -12.14 13.84 -4.05
N GLY A 201 -11.89 14.82 -4.92
CA GLY A 201 -12.93 15.62 -5.56
C GLY A 201 -13.42 15.04 -6.88
N HIS A 202 -14.74 14.97 -7.06
CA HIS A 202 -15.39 14.51 -8.29
C HIS A 202 -16.46 15.50 -8.79
N THR A 203 -16.68 15.52 -10.10
CA THR A 203 -17.81 16.21 -10.76
C THR A 203 -18.74 15.19 -11.43
N ASN A 204 -19.88 15.66 -11.91
CA ASN A 204 -20.75 14.89 -12.80
C ASN A 204 -20.23 14.94 -14.25
N GLN A 205 -20.75 14.06 -15.09
CA GLN A 205 -20.43 13.96 -16.52
C GLN A 205 -21.34 14.86 -17.38
N GLU A 206 -21.91 15.91 -16.80
CA GLU A 206 -22.72 16.85 -17.60
C GLU A 206 -21.79 17.70 -18.48
N PRO A 207 -22.09 17.85 -19.78
CA PRO A 207 -21.31 18.71 -20.67
C PRO A 207 -21.65 20.19 -20.43
N VAL A 208 -21.52 20.64 -19.19
CA VAL A 208 -21.77 22.01 -18.77
C VAL A 208 -20.49 22.55 -18.18
N GLN A 209 -19.92 23.57 -18.81
CA GLN A 209 -18.76 24.24 -18.24
C GLN A 209 -19.16 24.95 -16.94
N PRO A 210 -18.44 24.71 -15.83
CA PRO A 210 -18.68 25.44 -14.59
C PRO A 210 -18.52 26.95 -14.82
N ARG A 211 -19.47 27.75 -14.33
CA ARG A 211 -19.45 29.21 -14.58
C ARG A 211 -18.26 29.94 -13.95
N LEU A 212 -17.74 29.41 -12.84
CA LEU A 212 -16.69 30.04 -12.04
C LEU A 212 -15.33 29.32 -12.14
N TYR A 213 -15.23 28.24 -12.92
CA TYR A 213 -14.02 27.41 -13.02
C TYR A 213 -13.70 27.11 -14.49
N ALA A 214 -12.43 27.00 -14.83
CA ALA A 214 -12.02 26.77 -16.21
C ALA A 214 -12.40 25.36 -16.70
N THR A 215 -12.28 24.35 -15.83
CA THR A 215 -12.59 22.95 -16.13
C THR A 215 -13.22 22.23 -14.94
N ASP A 216 -13.73 21.02 -15.17
CA ASP A 216 -14.20 20.12 -14.11
C ASP A 216 -13.08 19.71 -13.13
N TRP A 217 -11.83 19.67 -13.61
CA TRP A 217 -10.66 19.45 -12.76
C TRP A 217 -10.52 20.58 -11.74
N ASP A 218 -10.68 21.83 -12.18
CA ASP A 218 -10.62 23.00 -11.29
C ASP A 218 -11.76 23.00 -10.27
N LEU A 219 -12.99 22.67 -10.70
CA LEU A 219 -14.15 22.58 -9.80
C LEU A 219 -13.99 21.46 -8.77
N SER A 220 -13.57 20.26 -9.19
CA SER A 220 -13.33 19.13 -8.28
C SER A 220 -12.21 19.42 -7.29
N ALA A 221 -11.10 20.02 -7.76
CA ALA A 221 -10.00 20.45 -6.90
C ALA A 221 -10.47 21.48 -5.86
N ALA A 222 -11.22 22.51 -6.29
CA ALA A 222 -11.74 23.53 -5.39
C ALA A 222 -12.67 22.93 -4.32
N ARG A 223 -13.53 21.96 -4.68
CA ARG A 223 -14.40 21.26 -3.71
C ARG A 223 -13.60 20.45 -2.69
N ALA A 224 -12.59 19.72 -3.14
CA ALA A 224 -11.69 18.97 -2.27
C ALA A 224 -10.96 19.91 -1.30
N VAL A 225 -10.45 21.05 -1.79
CA VAL A 225 -9.83 22.10 -0.97
C VAL A 225 -10.80 22.62 0.09
N THR A 226 -12.06 22.91 -0.25
CA THR A 226 -13.05 23.40 0.71
C THR A 226 -13.28 22.42 1.86
N VAL A 227 -13.41 21.12 1.56
CA VAL A 227 -13.60 20.08 2.60
C VAL A 227 -12.34 19.94 3.45
N LEU A 228 -11.16 19.86 2.81
CA LEU A 228 -9.88 19.76 3.51
C LEU A 228 -9.67 20.94 4.46
N ARG A 229 -9.90 22.17 3.98
CA ARG A 229 -9.77 23.38 4.81
C ARG A 229 -10.73 23.34 5.98
N ARG A 230 -11.98 22.90 5.78
CA ARG A 230 -12.94 22.79 6.89
C ARG A 230 -12.49 21.76 7.94
N LEU A 231 -12.01 20.59 7.51
CA LEU A 231 -11.47 19.55 8.41
C LEU A 231 -10.26 20.06 9.21
N ASN A 232 -9.37 20.83 8.58
CA ASN A 232 -8.20 21.40 9.25
C ASN A 232 -8.56 22.59 10.16
N GLU A 233 -9.15 23.63 9.59
CA GLU A 233 -9.35 24.92 10.26
C GLU A 233 -10.41 24.84 11.35
N GLN A 234 -11.52 24.15 11.10
CA GLN A 234 -12.64 24.00 12.05
C GLN A 234 -12.55 22.68 12.81
N GLY A 235 -12.32 21.58 12.09
CA GLY A 235 -12.24 20.22 12.65
C GLY A 235 -10.96 19.93 13.44
N ARG A 236 -9.92 20.76 13.29
CA ARG A 236 -8.59 20.59 13.93
C ARG A 236 -7.93 19.25 13.60
N VAL A 237 -8.20 18.72 12.41
CA VAL A 237 -7.46 17.56 11.89
C VAL A 237 -6.04 18.02 11.52
N PRO A 238 -4.97 17.31 11.95
CA PRO A 238 -3.60 17.71 11.66
C PRO A 238 -3.30 17.84 10.16
N GLN A 239 -2.55 18.88 9.78
CA GLN A 239 -2.25 19.17 8.38
C GLN A 239 -1.39 18.07 7.75
N GLU A 240 -0.48 17.48 8.52
CA GLU A 240 0.49 16.47 8.09
C GLU A 240 -0.20 15.19 7.60
N ARG A 241 -1.46 14.99 8.00
CA ARG A 241 -2.28 13.85 7.61
C ARG A 241 -3.20 14.14 6.44
N LEU A 242 -3.33 15.39 6.01
CA LEU A 242 -4.30 15.80 5.01
C LEU A 242 -3.65 15.93 3.64
N SER A 243 -4.19 15.22 2.66
CA SER A 243 -3.86 15.34 1.25
C SER A 243 -5.15 15.46 0.43
N LEU A 244 -5.04 15.92 -0.82
CA LEU A 244 -6.18 15.98 -1.72
C LEU A 244 -5.82 15.44 -3.10
N SER A 245 -6.83 14.99 -3.82
CA SER A 245 -6.75 14.66 -5.24
C SER A 245 -8.04 15.14 -5.92
N ALA A 246 -7.94 15.42 -7.21
CA ALA A 246 -9.06 15.86 -8.02
C ALA A 246 -9.12 14.97 -9.26
N PHE A 247 -10.32 14.58 -9.68
CA PHE A 247 -10.51 13.66 -10.80
C PHE A 247 -11.46 14.19 -11.88
N GLY A 248 -12.02 15.40 -11.71
CA GLY A 248 -13.08 15.89 -12.58
C GLY A 248 -14.21 14.86 -12.73
N HIS A 249 -14.58 14.57 -13.98
CA HIS A 249 -15.62 13.60 -14.32
C HIS A 249 -15.07 12.21 -14.72
N GLU A 250 -13.74 12.01 -14.70
CA GLU A 250 -13.05 10.82 -15.24
C GLU A 250 -13.21 9.55 -14.39
N ARG A 251 -13.65 9.69 -13.13
CA ARG A 251 -13.85 8.56 -12.20
C ARG A 251 -15.31 8.49 -11.72
N PRO A 252 -16.26 8.14 -12.62
CA PRO A 252 -17.65 7.88 -12.22
C PRO A 252 -17.72 6.72 -11.23
N LEU A 253 -18.58 6.86 -10.22
CA LEU A 253 -18.92 5.77 -9.30
C LEU A 253 -20.05 4.90 -9.86
N VAL A 254 -20.95 5.52 -10.61
CA VAL A 254 -22.07 4.88 -11.31
C VAL A 254 -21.98 5.24 -12.78
N ASP A 255 -22.28 4.30 -13.66
CA ASP A 255 -22.32 4.53 -15.11
C ASP A 255 -23.15 5.80 -15.43
N PRO A 256 -22.56 6.81 -16.09
CA PRO A 256 -23.23 8.08 -16.40
C PRO A 256 -24.51 7.93 -17.23
N ARG A 257 -24.71 6.79 -17.89
CA ARG A 257 -25.89 6.49 -18.70
C ARG A 257 -27.11 6.09 -17.85
N LEU A 258 -26.92 5.76 -16.58
CA LEU A 258 -28.00 5.37 -15.69
C LEU A 258 -28.73 6.60 -15.13
N PRO A 259 -30.06 6.53 -14.89
CA PRO A 259 -30.79 7.56 -14.17
C PRO A 259 -30.16 7.87 -12.81
N ASP A 260 -30.21 9.14 -12.39
CA ASP A 260 -29.67 9.64 -11.11
C ASP A 260 -28.15 9.48 -10.87
N SER A 261 -27.42 8.86 -11.80
CA SER A 261 -25.97 8.65 -11.73
C SER A 261 -25.20 9.95 -11.48
N GLN A 262 -25.66 11.05 -12.06
CA GLN A 262 -25.03 12.36 -11.93
C GLN A 262 -25.00 12.88 -10.49
N GLN A 263 -26.07 12.67 -9.72
CA GLN A 263 -26.13 13.11 -8.32
C GLN A 263 -25.15 12.31 -7.45
N VAL A 264 -24.93 11.04 -7.81
CA VAL A 264 -23.99 10.14 -7.14
C VAL A 264 -22.55 10.44 -7.55
N ASN A 265 -22.32 10.76 -8.82
CA ASN A 265 -20.99 11.06 -9.35
C ASN A 265 -20.48 12.42 -8.89
N LYS A 266 -21.37 13.41 -8.68
CA LYS A 266 -21.06 14.69 -8.01
C LYS A 266 -20.90 14.48 -6.50
N ARG A 267 -19.69 14.08 -6.09
CA ARG A 267 -19.34 13.79 -4.70
C ARG A 267 -17.96 14.31 -4.33
N VAL A 268 -17.71 14.34 -3.03
CA VAL A 268 -16.35 14.41 -2.48
C VAL A 268 -16.19 13.23 -1.57
N ASP A 269 -15.11 12.47 -1.77
CA ASP A 269 -14.79 11.30 -0.96
C ASP A 269 -13.73 11.69 0.07
N ILE A 270 -13.96 11.35 1.32
CA ILE A 270 -12.94 11.41 2.37
C ILE A 270 -12.43 9.98 2.56
N VAL A 271 -11.20 9.74 2.16
CA VAL A 271 -10.56 8.43 2.22
C VAL A 271 -9.65 8.37 3.44
N VAL A 272 -9.92 7.44 4.35
CA VAL A 272 -9.01 7.07 5.43
C VAL A 272 -8.07 6.01 4.87
N LEU A 273 -6.82 6.40 4.61
CA LEU A 273 -5.82 5.54 3.98
C LEU A 273 -5.39 4.43 4.94
N PRO A 274 -5.17 3.20 4.45
CA PRO A 274 -4.69 2.12 5.28
C PRO A 274 -3.26 2.39 5.76
N ASP A 275 -2.93 1.96 6.98
CA ASP A 275 -1.58 2.02 7.54
C ASP A 275 -0.87 0.67 7.35
N THR A 276 -0.76 0.23 6.10
CA THR A 276 -0.10 -1.01 5.68
C THR A 276 0.57 -0.84 4.32
N ASP A 277 1.34 -1.85 3.89
CA ASP A 277 1.98 -1.83 2.58
C ASP A 277 0.96 -1.98 1.43
N VAL A 278 1.42 -1.77 0.20
CA VAL A 278 0.57 -1.80 -0.99
C VAL A 278 0.01 -3.21 -1.28
N GLU A 279 0.77 -4.26 -0.99
CA GLU A 279 0.35 -5.64 -1.25
C GLU A 279 -0.76 -6.06 -0.29
N SER A 280 -0.58 -5.75 1.00
CA SER A 280 -1.59 -5.96 2.03
C SER A 280 -2.82 -5.08 1.80
N SER A 281 -2.64 -3.83 1.34
CA SER A 281 -3.77 -2.92 1.02
C SER A 281 -4.63 -3.46 -0.14
N ALA A 282 -4.01 -4.05 -1.15
CA ALA A 282 -4.72 -4.62 -2.31
C ALA A 282 -5.66 -5.77 -1.95
N LEU A 283 -5.41 -6.46 -0.83
CA LEU A 283 -6.22 -7.58 -0.34
C LEU A 283 -7.37 -7.15 0.57
N ILE A 284 -7.48 -5.87 0.92
CA ILE A 284 -8.51 -5.38 1.86
C ILE A 284 -9.92 -5.64 1.31
N ASP A 285 -10.18 -5.37 0.03
CA ASP A 285 -11.49 -5.60 -0.57
C ASP A 285 -11.86 -7.10 -0.55
N ASP A 286 -10.93 -7.98 -0.94
CA ASP A 286 -11.12 -9.43 -0.89
C ASP A 286 -11.46 -9.93 0.51
N VAL A 287 -10.73 -9.44 1.53
CA VAL A 287 -11.00 -9.75 2.94
C VAL A 287 -12.40 -9.28 3.33
N MET A 288 -12.79 -8.08 2.93
CA MET A 288 -14.12 -7.53 3.24
C MET A 288 -15.25 -8.30 2.55
N GLN A 289 -15.04 -8.79 1.32
CA GLN A 289 -16.01 -9.61 0.59
C GLN A 289 -16.11 -11.04 1.11
N ALA A 290 -15.00 -11.61 1.60
CA ALA A 290 -14.95 -12.95 2.19
C ALA A 290 -15.68 -13.04 3.54
N ARG A 291 -15.92 -11.90 4.21
CA ARG A 291 -16.69 -11.88 5.45
C ARG A 291 -18.12 -12.33 5.19
N PRO A 292 -18.69 -13.21 6.04
CA PRO A 292 -20.11 -13.52 5.96
C PRO A 292 -20.88 -12.20 6.14
N THR A 293 -21.49 -11.72 5.07
CA THR A 293 -22.37 -10.57 5.13
C THR A 293 -23.51 -10.92 6.07
N ASP A 294 -23.78 -10.07 7.06
CA ASP A 294 -25.00 -10.07 7.88
C ASP A 294 -26.22 -9.78 6.98
N ARG A 295 -26.54 -10.70 6.06
CA ARG A 295 -27.74 -10.70 5.22
C ARG A 295 -28.93 -11.24 6.03
N ALA A 296 -29.16 -10.66 7.21
CA ALA A 296 -30.26 -11.03 8.09
C ALA A 296 -31.15 -9.84 8.50
N GLY A 297 -31.05 -8.69 7.83
CA GLY A 297 -31.76 -7.47 8.24
C GLY A 297 -32.47 -6.66 7.15
N ALA A 298 -32.58 -7.16 5.91
CA ALA A 298 -33.18 -6.39 4.80
C ALA A 298 -34.27 -7.15 4.03
N GLU A 299 -35.00 -8.03 4.71
CA GLU A 299 -36.35 -8.47 4.29
C GLU A 299 -37.27 -8.35 5.52
N GLY A 300 -38.02 -7.25 5.59
CA GLY A 300 -38.97 -6.92 6.64
C GLY A 300 -39.71 -5.63 6.34
#